data_AF-A0A316R1C1-F1
#
_entry.id   AF-A0A316R1C1-F1
#
_cell.length_a   1.000
_cell.length_b   1.000
_cell.length_c   1.000
_cell.angle_alpha   90.00
_cell.angle_beta   90.00
_cell.angle_gamma   90.00
#
_symmetry.space_group_name_H-M   'P 1'
#
loop_
_entity.id
_entity.type
_entity.pdbx_description
1 polymer ?
#
loop_
_entity_poly.entity_id
_entity_poly.type
_entity_poly.pdbx_seq_one_letter_code
_entity_poly.pdbx_strand_id
1 'polypeptide(L)'
;MEDRQYTNTSCPLYETVYCQRLNMRSCDVCPAKNPNNVQSIQADLDAVAQLMPMEDLAPLFHTEQCVLCKGEPGKRVCYGMTDLGNPEPQREGRNFIGMKTKLRIGSLLPIQLSCCAACRR
;
A
#
# COMPACT_ATOMS: atom_id res chain seq x y z
N MET A 1 18.45 -0.63 -14.14
CA MET A 1 17.63 0.19 -13.22
C MET A 1 17.50 1.53 -13.93
N GLU A 2 16.31 1.93 -14.36
CA GLU A 2 16.15 3.23 -15.06
C GLU A 2 16.47 4.38 -14.10
N ASP A 3 17.16 5.40 -14.59
CA ASP A 3 17.46 6.61 -13.81
C ASP A 3 16.16 7.37 -13.52
N ARG A 4 15.82 7.46 -12.23
CA ARG A 4 14.64 8.21 -11.76
C ARG A 4 14.97 9.71 -11.79
N GLN A 5 14.08 10.51 -12.37
CA GLN A 5 14.30 11.95 -12.55
C GLN A 5 13.36 12.75 -11.66
N TYR A 6 13.86 13.16 -10.49
CA TYR A 6 13.14 14.03 -9.57
C TYR A 6 13.61 15.47 -9.75
N THR A 7 12.82 16.27 -10.45
CA THR A 7 13.22 17.62 -10.90
C THR A 7 12.49 18.74 -10.16
N ASN A 8 11.38 18.46 -9.49
CA ASN A 8 10.60 19.49 -8.79
C ASN A 8 11.12 19.71 -7.36
N THR A 9 12.14 20.55 -7.23
CA THR A 9 12.75 20.95 -5.95
C THR A 9 11.83 21.80 -5.06
N SER A 10 10.75 22.35 -5.62
CA SER A 10 9.75 23.13 -4.86
C SER A 10 8.69 22.25 -4.17
N CYS A 11 8.64 20.96 -4.47
CA CYS A 11 7.71 20.03 -3.87
C CYS A 11 8.03 19.82 -2.38
N PRO A 12 7.06 19.92 -1.45
CA PRO A 12 7.32 19.70 -0.03
C PRO A 12 7.80 18.28 0.32
N LEU A 13 7.61 17.31 -0.58
CA LEU A 13 8.09 15.94 -0.40
C LEU A 13 9.47 15.71 -1.01
N TYR A 14 10.02 16.65 -1.78
CA TYR A 14 11.30 16.49 -2.48
C TYR A 14 12.40 16.11 -1.48
N GLU A 15 13.23 15.12 -1.84
CA GLU A 15 14.31 14.56 -1.00
C GLU A 15 13.89 14.01 0.38
N THR A 16 12.59 13.83 0.64
CA THR A 16 12.10 13.19 1.87
C THR A 16 11.88 11.67 1.68
N VAL A 17 11.73 10.95 2.80
CA VAL A 17 11.32 9.54 2.80
C VAL A 17 9.98 9.31 2.08
N TYR A 18 9.08 10.31 2.08
CA TYR A 18 7.80 10.22 1.38
C TYR A 18 7.97 10.17 -0.14
N CYS A 19 8.86 10.99 -0.71
CA CYS A 19 9.16 10.94 -2.15
C CYS A 19 9.79 9.60 -2.54
N GLN A 20 10.66 9.04 -1.69
CA GLN A 20 11.24 7.72 -1.89
C GLN A 20 10.17 6.61 -1.86
N ARG A 21 9.24 6.65 -0.90
CA ARG A 21 8.14 5.67 -0.76
C ARG A 21 7.15 5.71 -1.92
N LEU A 22 6.90 6.88 -2.51
CA LEU A 22 6.10 6.98 -3.73
C LEU A 22 6.75 6.25 -4.92
N ASN A 23 8.07 6.09 -4.90
CA ASN A 23 8.84 5.27 -5.85
C ASN A 23 8.47 5.52 -7.33
N MET A 24 8.24 6.77 -7.70
CA MET A 24 7.80 7.15 -9.04
C MET A 24 8.97 7.23 -10.03
N ARG A 25 8.67 7.12 -11.33
CA ARG A 25 9.69 7.30 -12.39
C ARG A 25 10.16 8.75 -12.51
N SER A 26 9.25 9.71 -12.40
CA SER A 26 9.54 11.15 -12.47
C SER A 26 8.48 11.97 -11.74
N CYS A 27 8.78 13.27 -11.52
CA CYS A 27 7.81 14.21 -10.95
C CYS A 27 6.55 14.40 -11.79
N ASP A 28 6.61 14.16 -13.10
CA ASP A 28 5.48 14.39 -14.00
C ASP A 28 4.31 13.44 -13.81
N VAL A 29 4.62 12.20 -13.40
CA VAL A 29 3.64 11.15 -13.11
C VAL A 29 3.38 11.01 -11.61
N CYS A 30 3.97 11.89 -10.79
CA CYS A 30 3.87 11.79 -9.34
C CYS A 30 2.51 12.33 -8.86
N PRO A 31 1.78 11.60 -7.99
CA PRO A 31 0.51 12.08 -7.43
C PRO A 31 0.66 13.37 -6.61
N ALA A 32 1.86 13.63 -6.07
CA ALA A 32 2.19 14.85 -5.35
C ALA A 32 2.52 16.05 -6.26
N LYS A 33 2.42 15.91 -7.59
CA LYS A 33 2.57 17.03 -8.55
C LYS A 33 1.53 18.13 -8.29
N ASN A 34 0.33 17.75 -7.84
CA ASN A 34 -0.67 18.71 -7.38
C ASN A 34 -0.39 19.09 -5.91
N PRO A 35 -0.04 20.35 -5.61
CA PRO A 35 0.30 20.77 -4.25
C PRO A 35 -0.86 20.58 -3.25
N ASN A 36 -2.11 20.62 -3.72
CA ASN A 36 -3.29 20.42 -2.86
C ASN A 36 -3.41 18.98 -2.32
N ASN A 37 -2.72 18.02 -2.93
CA ASN A 37 -2.79 16.61 -2.54
C ASN A 37 -1.67 16.20 -1.57
N VAL A 38 -0.66 17.04 -1.38
CA VAL A 38 0.58 16.68 -0.66
C VAL A 38 0.29 16.21 0.76
N GLN A 39 -0.53 16.97 1.51
CA GLN A 39 -0.88 16.61 2.89
C GLN A 39 -1.64 15.29 2.96
N SER A 40 -2.62 15.07 2.06
CA SER A 40 -3.36 13.80 2.04
C SER A 40 -2.47 12.62 1.69
N ILE A 41 -1.50 12.80 0.78
CA ILE A 41 -0.56 11.75 0.38
C ILE A 41 0.36 11.38 1.55
N GLN A 42 0.83 12.36 2.33
CA GLN A 42 1.63 12.09 3.53
C GLN A 42 0.82 11.26 4.54
N ALA A 43 -0.42 11.68 4.83
CA ALA A 43 -1.30 10.95 5.74
C ALA A 43 -1.56 9.51 5.27
N ASP A 44 -1.72 9.28 3.96
CA ASP A 44 -1.88 7.94 3.40
C ASP A 44 -0.62 7.09 3.58
N LEU A 45 0.57 7.65 3.30
CA LEU A 45 1.84 6.95 3.46
C LEU A 45 2.14 6.62 4.93
N ASP A 46 1.77 7.49 5.86
CA ASP A 46 1.90 7.25 7.30
C ASP A 46 0.93 6.18 7.78
N ALA A 47 -0.33 6.23 7.35
CA ALA A 47 -1.33 5.22 7.67
C ALA A 47 -0.90 3.83 7.15
N VAL A 48 -0.39 3.75 5.92
CA VAL A 48 0.13 2.49 5.37
C VAL A 48 1.38 2.02 6.14
N ALA A 49 2.29 2.92 6.51
CA ALA A 49 3.47 2.54 7.28
C ALA A 49 3.12 1.96 8.66
N GLN A 50 2.08 2.48 9.32
CA GLN A 50 1.58 1.94 10.60
C GLN A 50 0.97 0.54 10.47
N LEU A 51 0.49 0.16 9.29
CA LEU A 51 -0.09 -1.16 9.02
C LEU A 51 0.93 -2.23 8.69
N MET A 52 2.22 -1.89 8.63
CA MET A 52 3.27 -2.87 8.37
C MET A 52 3.79 -3.38 9.73
N PRO A 53 3.27 -4.51 10.26
CA PRO A 53 3.70 -5.05 11.56
C PRO A 53 5.12 -5.61 11.53
N MET A 54 5.74 -5.69 10.34
CA MET A 54 7.09 -6.17 10.10
C MET A 54 7.84 -5.11 9.32
N GLU A 55 9.14 -4.96 9.58
CA GLU A 55 10.02 -4.08 8.80
C GLU A 55 10.03 -4.44 7.30
N ASP A 56 9.60 -5.66 6.95
CA ASP A 56 9.54 -6.17 5.59
C ASP A 56 8.34 -7.12 5.36
N LEU A 57 7.59 -6.91 4.27
CA LEU A 57 6.52 -7.80 3.81
C LEU A 57 7.03 -8.86 2.83
N ALA A 58 8.27 -8.76 2.34
CA ALA A 58 8.88 -9.74 1.45
C ALA A 58 8.72 -11.19 1.94
N PRO A 59 8.83 -11.51 3.24
CA PRO A 59 8.62 -12.88 3.72
C PRO A 59 7.25 -13.46 3.36
N LEU A 60 6.22 -12.62 3.17
CA LEU A 60 4.89 -13.09 2.79
C LEU A 60 4.80 -13.61 1.35
N PHE A 61 5.69 -13.18 0.45
CA PHE A 61 5.63 -13.55 -0.99
C PHE A 61 6.95 -14.03 -1.61
N HIS A 62 8.09 -13.86 -0.95
CA HIS A 62 9.39 -14.42 -1.39
C HIS A 62 9.62 -15.84 -0.88
N THR A 63 8.89 -16.29 0.14
CA THR A 63 9.03 -17.64 0.68
C THR A 63 8.57 -18.71 -0.32
N GLU A 64 9.23 -19.87 -0.30
CA GLU A 64 8.83 -21.08 -1.03
C GLU A 64 7.73 -21.88 -0.30
N GLN A 65 7.29 -21.42 0.88
CA GLN A 65 6.27 -22.07 1.71
C GLN A 65 4.96 -21.29 1.75
N CYS A 66 3.84 -21.98 1.98
CA CYS A 66 2.53 -21.36 2.14
C CYS A 66 2.40 -20.65 3.49
N VAL A 67 1.93 -19.40 3.49
CA VAL A 67 1.72 -18.61 4.73
C VAL A 67 0.29 -18.70 5.28
N LEU A 68 -0.57 -19.50 4.64
CA LEU A 68 -1.99 -19.65 4.99
C LEU A 68 -2.32 -20.99 5.68
N CYS A 69 -1.36 -21.91 5.78
CA CYS A 69 -1.56 -23.24 6.39
C CYS A 69 -1.78 -23.11 7.92
N LYS A 70 -2.81 -23.78 8.46
CA LYS A 70 -3.03 -23.90 9.92
C LYS A 70 -2.22 -25.06 10.54
N GLY A 71 -1.00 -25.31 10.03
CA GLY A 71 -0.16 -26.46 10.34
C GLY A 71 1.09 -26.48 9.46
N GLU A 72 1.65 -27.66 9.20
CA GLU A 72 2.86 -27.82 8.37
C GLU A 72 2.74 -27.09 7.01
N PRO A 73 3.63 -26.13 6.71
CA PRO A 73 3.54 -25.34 5.49
C PRO A 73 3.75 -26.19 4.24
N GLY A 74 2.78 -26.18 3.34
CA GLY A 74 2.93 -26.75 2.00
C GLY A 74 3.83 -25.89 1.10
N LYS A 75 4.36 -26.47 0.01
CA LYS A 75 5.13 -25.73 -0.99
C LYS A 75 4.26 -24.69 -1.72
N ARG A 76 4.79 -23.48 -1.91
CA ARG A 76 4.18 -22.42 -2.71
C ARG A 76 4.06 -22.87 -4.17
N VAL A 77 2.87 -22.69 -4.74
CA VAL A 77 2.61 -22.94 -6.18
C VAL A 77 1.95 -21.76 -6.87
N CYS A 78 1.39 -20.83 -6.09
CA CYS A 78 0.76 -19.61 -6.60
C CYS A 78 0.87 -18.47 -5.58
N TYR A 79 0.37 -17.32 -5.98
CA TYR A 79 0.22 -16.15 -5.13
C TYR A 79 -1.26 -15.85 -4.90
N GLY A 80 -1.64 -15.66 -3.65
CA GLY A 80 -2.90 -15.05 -3.27
C GLY A 80 -2.73 -13.55 -3.10
N MET A 81 -3.81 -12.79 -3.30
CA MET A 81 -3.86 -11.36 -2.99
C MET A 81 -5.00 -11.14 -2.00
N THR A 82 -4.74 -10.36 -0.96
CA THR A 82 -5.76 -9.92 0.00
C THR A 82 -5.54 -8.47 0.34
N ASP A 83 -6.62 -7.76 0.67
CA ASP A 83 -6.53 -6.39 1.13
C ASP A 83 -6.55 -6.34 2.66
N LEU A 84 -5.62 -5.60 3.25
CA LEU A 84 -5.70 -5.17 4.64
C LEU A 84 -6.34 -3.79 4.70
N GLY A 85 -7.52 -3.70 5.30
CA GLY A 85 -8.23 -2.44 5.50
C GLY A 85 -7.83 -1.77 6.80
N ASN A 86 -7.64 -0.46 6.76
CA ASN A 86 -7.40 0.39 7.91
C ASN A 86 -8.39 1.55 7.95
N PRO A 87 -9.00 1.87 9.11
CA PRO A 87 -9.90 3.01 9.23
C PRO A 87 -9.23 4.37 8.94
N GLU A 88 -7.92 4.50 9.12
CA GLU A 88 -7.20 5.74 8.90
C GLU A 88 -6.55 5.84 7.49
N PRO A 89 -6.40 7.05 6.93
CA PRO A 89 -6.94 8.31 7.43
C PRO A 89 -8.47 8.37 7.26
N GLN A 90 -9.20 8.96 8.21
CA GLN A 90 -10.66 9.07 8.09
C GLN A 90 -11.09 9.75 6.78
N ARG A 91 -11.99 9.09 6.04
CA ARG A 91 -12.55 9.60 4.79
C ARG A 91 -14.06 9.80 4.92
N GLU A 92 -14.57 10.77 4.16
CA GLU A 92 -16.00 10.97 3.94
C GLU A 92 -16.38 10.49 2.53
N GLY A 93 -17.50 9.77 2.43
CA GLY A 93 -18.11 9.38 1.17
C GLY A 93 -19.59 9.73 1.16
N ARG A 94 -20.31 9.20 0.16
CA ARG A 94 -21.77 9.30 0.10
C ARG A 94 -22.39 7.91 0.24
N ASN A 95 -23.48 7.81 1.00
CA ASN A 95 -24.27 6.59 1.08
C ASN A 95 -25.18 6.42 -0.15
N PHE A 96 -25.96 5.34 -0.20
CA PHE A 96 -26.83 5.02 -1.34
C PHE A 96 -27.94 6.05 -1.63
N ILE A 97 -28.23 6.95 -0.67
CA ILE A 97 -29.16 8.08 -0.84
C ILE A 97 -28.43 9.43 -0.96
N GLY A 98 -27.11 9.42 -1.17
CA GLY A 98 -26.32 10.61 -1.46
C GLY A 98 -25.90 11.45 -0.24
N MET A 99 -26.24 11.06 0.99
CA MET A 99 -25.84 11.77 2.20
C MET A 99 -24.37 11.50 2.54
N LYS A 100 -23.67 12.52 3.02
CA LYS A 100 -22.30 12.39 3.52
C LYS A 100 -22.25 11.41 4.70
N THR A 101 -21.30 10.49 4.67
CA THR A 101 -21.06 9.53 5.75
C THR A 101 -19.56 9.29 5.91
N LYS A 102 -19.13 8.97 7.13
CA LYS A 102 -17.77 8.45 7.36
C LYS A 102 -17.64 7.07 6.74
N LEU A 103 -16.53 6.83 6.04
CA LEU A 103 -16.19 5.52 5.51
C LEU A 103 -15.55 4.67 6.61
N ARG A 104 -15.82 3.35 6.58
CA ARG A 104 -15.23 2.39 7.54
C ARG A 104 -13.75 2.09 7.24
N ILE A 105 -13.35 2.29 6.00
CA ILE A 105 -12.00 2.04 5.51
C ILE A 105 -11.47 3.35 4.94
N GLY A 106 -10.36 3.83 5.48
CA GLY A 106 -9.64 5.04 5.08
C GLY A 106 -8.47 4.75 4.15
N SER A 107 -7.78 3.62 4.37
CA SER A 107 -6.73 3.09 3.49
C SER A 107 -6.84 1.56 3.32
N LEU A 108 -6.37 1.09 2.17
CA LEU A 108 -6.31 -0.33 1.81
C LEU A 108 -4.88 -0.65 1.37
N LEU A 109 -4.29 -1.68 1.98
CA LEU A 109 -2.99 -2.21 1.59
C LEU A 109 -3.20 -3.58 0.91
N PRO A 110 -3.06 -3.69 -0.41
CA PRO A 110 -3.07 -4.98 -1.08
C PRO A 110 -1.78 -5.73 -0.77
N ILE A 111 -1.91 -6.95 -0.27
CA ILE A 111 -0.79 -7.81 0.10
C ILE A 111 -0.80 -9.07 -0.74
N GLN A 112 0.38 -9.41 -1.27
CA GLN A 112 0.63 -10.66 -1.95
C GLN A 112 1.13 -11.72 -0.95
N LEU A 113 0.58 -12.93 -1.04
CA LEU A 113 0.85 -14.03 -0.12
C LEU A 113 1.25 -15.30 -0.89
N SER A 114 2.26 -16.01 -0.43
CA SER A 114 2.67 -17.33 -0.91
C SER A 114 1.62 -18.38 -0.54
N CYS A 115 1.07 -19.08 -1.54
CA CYS A 115 -0.04 -20.03 -1.34
C CYS A 115 0.25 -21.40 -1.97
N CYS A 116 -0.08 -22.48 -1.25
CA CYS A 116 -0.01 -23.86 -1.76
C CYS A 116 -1.30 -24.29 -2.48
N ALA A 117 -1.25 -25.42 -3.19
CA ALA A 117 -2.40 -25.94 -3.93
C ALA A 117 -3.61 -26.26 -3.05
N ALA A 118 -3.39 -26.59 -1.77
CA ALA A 118 -4.47 -26.90 -0.82
C ALA A 118 -5.17 -25.63 -0.33
N CYS A 119 -4.43 -24.59 0.07
CA CYS A 119 -4.99 -23.32 0.54
C CYS A 119 -5.58 -22.44 -0.58
N ARG A 120 -5.30 -22.76 -1.84
CA ARG A 120 -5.93 -22.10 -3.00
C ARG A 120 -7.40 -22.50 -3.18
N ARG A 121 -7.81 -23.64 -2.64
CA ARG A 121 -9.18 -24.19 -2.79
C ARG A 121 -10.11 -23.58 -1.76
#